data_AF-A0A2M7PJD6-F1
#
_entry.id   AF-A0A2M7PJD6-F1
#
_cell.length_a   1.000
_cell.length_b   1.000
_cell.length_c   1.000
_cell.angle_alpha   90.00
_cell.angle_beta   90.00
_cell.angle_gamma   90.00
#
_symmetry.space_group_name_H-M   'P 1'
#
loop_
_entity.id
_entity.type
_entity.pdbx_description
1 polymer ?
#
loop_
_entity_poly.entity_id
_entity_poly.type
_entity_poly.pdbx_seq_one_letter_code
_entity_poly.pdbx_strand_id
1 'polypeptide(L)' 'MEKKQVLIAKDTCPRCGSEFYCGKSGKCWCYEVSVSAETQEAINEKYDTCLCPECLKSLSENPKQIM' A
#
# COMPACT_ATOMS: atom_id res chain seq x y z
N MET A 1 -24.73 -20.74 -8.97
CA MET A 1 -23.49 -20.28 -9.64
C MET A 1 -23.67 -18.75 -9.72
N GLU A 2 -22.80 -17.85 -9.29
CA GLU A 2 -21.35 -17.83 -9.14
C GLU A 2 -21.04 -16.78 -8.04
N LYS A 3 -20.47 -17.18 -6.90
CA LYS A 3 -20.05 -16.23 -5.86
C LYS A 3 -18.81 -15.49 -6.38
N LYS A 4 -19.03 -14.31 -6.98
CA LYS A 4 -17.99 -13.34 -7.38
C LYS A 4 -17.36 -12.74 -6.12
N GLN A 5 -16.65 -13.57 -5.37
CA GLN A 5 -15.90 -13.12 -4.21
C GLN A 5 -14.68 -12.38 -4.75
N VAL A 6 -14.80 -11.05 -4.78
CA VAL A 6 -13.65 -10.16 -4.94
C VAL A 6 -12.61 -10.67 -3.94
N LEU A 7 -11.51 -11.23 -4.43
CA LEU A 7 -10.45 -11.81 -3.62
C LEU A 7 -9.66 -10.65 -3.03
N ILE A 8 -10.27 -10.01 -2.03
CA ILE A 8 -9.61 -9.02 -1.21
C ILE A 8 -8.68 -9.81 -0.28
N ALA A 9 -7.44 -10.02 -0.72
CA ALA A 9 -6.44 -10.66 0.09
C ALA A 9 -6.06 -9.68 1.22
N LYS A 10 -6.32 -10.08 2.46
CA LYS A 10 -5.76 -9.37 3.62
C LYS A 10 -4.25 -9.60 3.63
N ASP A 11 -3.52 -8.51 3.77
CA ASP A 11 -2.07 -8.46 3.81
C ASP A 11 -1.63 -7.63 5.03
N THR A 12 -0.41 -7.83 5.49
CA THR A 12 0.08 -7.17 6.73
C THR A 12 1.15 -6.16 6.38
N CYS A 13 0.99 -4.93 6.86
CA CYS A 13 1.92 -3.87 6.56
C CYS A 13 3.28 -4.14 7.25
N PRO A 14 4.39 -4.27 6.52
CA PRO A 14 5.72 -4.49 7.14
C PRO A 14 6.20 -3.28 7.95
N ARG A 15 5.62 -2.08 7.70
CA ARG A 15 6.01 -0.84 8.37
C ARG A 15 5.36 -0.66 9.74
N CYS A 16 4.06 -0.94 9.86
CA CYS A 16 3.31 -0.69 11.10
C CYS A 16 2.69 -1.97 11.70
N GLY A 17 2.70 -3.10 11.00
CA GLY A 17 2.07 -4.34 11.43
C GLY A 17 0.54 -4.38 11.28
N SER A 18 -0.08 -3.34 10.72
CA SER A 18 -1.55 -3.31 10.55
C SER A 18 -2.00 -4.22 9.42
N GLU A 19 -3.08 -4.95 9.64
CA GLU A 19 -3.78 -5.69 8.59
C GLU A 19 -4.50 -4.72 7.65
N PHE A 20 -4.27 -4.87 6.36
CA PHE A 20 -4.94 -4.10 5.33
C PHE A 20 -5.40 -5.01 4.20
N TYR A 21 -6.24 -4.47 3.34
CA TYR A 21 -6.81 -5.21 2.23
C TYR A 21 -6.12 -4.80 0.92
N CYS A 22 -5.46 -5.75 0.26
CA CYS A 22 -4.81 -5.53 -1.02
C CYS A 22 -5.71 -6.09 -2.15
N GLY A 23 -6.26 -5.18 -2.95
CA GLY A 23 -7.03 -5.51 -4.14
C GLY A 23 -6.10 -5.84 -5.32
N LYS A 24 -5.34 -6.95 -5.25
CA LYS A 24 -4.42 -7.42 -6.32
C LYS A 24 -5.09 -7.54 -7.71
N SER A 25 -6.42 -7.52 -7.77
CA SER A 25 -7.22 -7.49 -9.01
C SER A 25 -7.29 -6.11 -9.70
N GLY A 26 -6.42 -5.16 -9.34
CA GLY A 26 -6.29 -3.87 -10.05
C GLY A 26 -7.09 -2.70 -9.49
N LYS A 27 -7.70 -2.86 -8.31
CA LYS A 27 -8.36 -1.78 -7.56
C LYS A 27 -7.86 -1.76 -6.12
N CYS A 28 -6.60 -1.38 -5.95
CA CYS A 28 -6.06 -1.09 -4.63
C CYS A 28 -6.12 0.42 -4.39
N TRP A 29 -6.47 0.83 -3.18
CA TRP A 29 -6.46 2.22 -2.74
C TRP A 29 -5.07 2.87 -2.92
N CYS A 30 -4.00 2.07 -3.02
CA CYS A 30 -2.64 2.60 -3.26
C CYS A 30 -2.52 3.35 -4.59
N TYR A 31 -3.39 3.05 -5.57
CA TYR A 31 -3.46 3.79 -6.83
C TYR A 31 -4.24 5.12 -6.70
N GLU A 32 -5.02 5.29 -5.65
CA GLU A 32 -5.73 6.55 -5.36
C GLU A 32 -4.86 7.52 -4.56
N VAL A 33 -3.82 7.02 -3.88
CA VAL A 33 -2.87 7.84 -3.12
C VAL A 33 -1.75 8.31 -4.04
N SER A 34 -1.72 9.61 -4.31
CA SER A 34 -0.65 10.25 -5.07
C SER A 34 0.57 10.49 -4.19
N VAL A 35 1.61 9.68 -4.34
CA VAL A 35 2.93 9.91 -3.73
C VAL A 35 3.92 10.47 -4.76
N SER A 36 4.94 11.20 -4.29
CA SER A 36 6.05 11.65 -5.14
C SER A 36 6.86 10.45 -5.66
N ALA A 37 7.48 10.59 -6.84
CA ALA A 37 8.30 9.55 -7.45
C ALA A 37 9.44 9.09 -6.53
N GLU A 38 10.18 10.01 -5.91
CA GLU A 38 11.24 9.69 -4.94
C GLU A 38 10.72 8.83 -3.78
N THR A 39 9.54 9.17 -3.23
CA THR A 39 8.91 8.40 -2.16
C THR A 39 8.52 7.01 -2.64
N GLN A 40 7.97 6.90 -3.85
CA GLN A 40 7.59 5.62 -4.44
C GLN A 40 8.81 4.72 -4.66
N GLU A 41 9.91 5.27 -5.17
CA GLU A 41 11.17 4.55 -5.35
C GLU A 41 11.72 4.08 -4.00
N ALA A 42 11.77 4.98 -3.00
CA ALA A 42 12.24 4.63 -1.66
C ALA A 42 11.35 3.56 -0.99
N ILE A 43 10.04 3.59 -1.21
CA ILE A 43 9.12 2.54 -0.74
C ILE A 43 9.46 1.21 -1.42
N ASN A 44 9.63 1.21 -2.74
CA ASN A 44 9.93 0.01 -3.52
C ASN A 44 11.32 -0.56 -3.22
N GLU A 45 12.26 0.28 -2.79
CA GLU A 45 13.60 -0.14 -2.33
C GLU A 45 13.58 -0.68 -0.89
N LYS A 46 12.81 -0.05 0.03
CA LYS A 46 12.75 -0.48 1.44
C LYS A 46 11.74 -1.60 1.71
N TYR A 47 10.68 -1.70 0.92
CA TYR A 47 9.59 -2.65 1.12
C TYR A 47 9.25 -3.39 -0.17
N ASP A 48 9.52 -4.69 -0.19
CA ASP A 48 9.07 -5.61 -1.26
C ASP A 48 7.57 -5.90 -1.25
N THR A 49 6.86 -5.52 -0.18
CA THR A 49 5.43 -5.79 0.00
C THR A 49 4.61 -4.51 0.06
N CYS A 50 3.31 -4.62 -0.19
CA CYS A 50 2.40 -3.49 -0.10
C CYS A 50 2.36 -2.89 1.32
N LEU A 51 2.30 -1.56 1.41
CA LEU A 51 2.05 -0.83 2.66
C LEU A 51 0.55 -0.64 2.85
N CYS A 52 0.11 -0.34 4.07
CA CYS A 52 -1.28 0.04 4.38
C CYS A 52 -1.57 1.52 3.99
N PRO A 53 -2.86 1.92 3.87
CA PRO A 53 -3.23 3.27 3.45
C PRO A 53 -2.71 4.35 4.40
N GLU A 54 -2.67 4.07 5.69
CA GLU A 54 -2.19 5.03 6.68
C GLU A 54 -0.69 5.27 6.55
N CYS A 55 0.09 4.20 6.32
CA CYS A 55 1.52 4.32 6.09
C CYS A 55 1.81 5.06 4.79
N LEU A 56 1.12 4.69 3.70
CA LEU A 56 1.34 5.33 2.40
C LEU A 56 0.93 6.81 2.44
N LYS A 57 -0.19 7.15 3.09
CA LYS A 57 -0.63 8.53 3.27
C LYS A 57 0.35 9.33 4.13
N SER A 58 0.85 8.74 5.21
CA SER A 58 1.90 9.38 6.03
C SER A 58 3.16 9.68 5.23
N LEU A 59 3.55 8.78 4.32
CA LEU A 59 4.68 8.99 3.40
C LEU A 59 4.36 10.01 2.29
N SER A 60 3.11 10.09 1.88
CA SER A 60 2.61 11.13 0.95
C SER A 60 2.70 12.52 1.58
N GLU A 61 2.34 12.66 2.85
CA GLU A 61 2.36 13.94 3.57
C GLU A 61 3.76 14.27 4.09
N ASN A 62 4.54 13.25 4.49
CA ASN A 62 5.88 13.40 5.03
C ASN A 62 6.85 12.36 4.44
N PRO A 63 7.39 12.62 3.24
CA PRO A 63 8.32 11.71 2.59
C PRO A 63 9.65 11.57 3.36
N LYS A 64 9.95 12.46 4.31
CA LYS A 64 11.16 12.37 5.15
C LYS A 64 11.22 11.12 6.02
N GLN A 65 10.13 10.35 6.11
CA GLN A 65 10.09 9.13 6.91
C GLN A 65 10.49 7.86 6.15
N ILE A 66 10.77 7.93 4.85
CA ILE A 66 11.26 6.80 4.04
C ILE A 66 12.72 6.96 3.60
N MET A 67 13.20 8.19 3.44
CA MET A 67 14.61 8.53 3.22
C MET A 67 15.43 8.28 4.50
#